data_AF-A0A6A5SEG7-F1
#
_entry.id   AF-A0A6A5SEG7-F1
#
_cell.length_a   1.000
_cell.length_b   1.000
_cell.length_c   1.000
_cell.angle_alpha   90.00
_cell.angle_beta   90.00
_cell.angle_gamma   90.00
#
_symmetry.space_group_name_H-M   'P 1'
#
loop_
_entity.id
_entity.type
_entity.pdbx_description
1 polymer ?
#
loop_
_entity_poly.entity_id
_entity_poly.type
_entity_poly.pdbx_seq_one_letter_code
_entity_poly.pdbx_strand_id
1 'polypeptide(L)' 'MYTTAYMLLALGENKEPSAKDVKNVLASVGIEADPDRLNTLVTEFKGKDMDEVRRVETHQI' A
#
# COMPACT_ATOMS: atom_id res chain seq x y z
N MET A 1 2.17 -4.12 7.08
CA MET A 1 1.39 -2.93 7.49
C MET A 1 1.33 -1.85 6.42
N TYR A 2 2.46 -1.28 5.97
CA TYR A 2 2.48 -0.32 4.86
C TYR A 2 1.91 -0.89 3.55
N THR A 3 2.31 -2.12 3.20
CA THR A 3 1.79 -2.86 2.05
C THR A 3 0.29 -3.13 2.13
N THR A 4 -0.20 -3.45 3.33
CA THR A 4 -1.61 -3.74 3.61
C THR A 4 -2.48 -2.49 3.47
N ALA A 5 -2.00 -1.34 3.96
CA ALA A 5 -2.69 -0.06 3.78
C ALA A 5 -2.73 0.36 2.30
N TYR A 6 -1.63 0.13 1.56
CA TYR A 6 -1.59 0.33 0.11
C TYR A 6 -2.60 -0.59 -0.60
N MET A 7 -2.64 -1.88 -0.27
CA MET A 7 -3.59 -2.83 -0.84
C MET A 7 -5.05 -2.47 -0.50
N LEU A 8 -5.35 -2.04 0.73
CA LEU A 8 -6.70 -1.61 1.11
C LEU A 8 -7.19 -0.43 0.28
N LEU A 9 -6.32 0.55 0.03
CA LEU A 9 -6.63 1.69 -0.84
C LEU A 9 -6.81 1.26 -2.29
N ALA A 10 -6.00 0.31 -2.75
CA ALA A 10 -5.99 -0.11 -4.13
C ALA A 10 -7.08 -1.14 -4.49
N LEU A 11 -7.60 -1.87 -3.51
CA LEU A 11 -8.81 -2.69 -3.63
C LEU A 11 -10.09 -1.84 -3.69
N GLY A 12 -10.01 -0.56 -3.28
CA GLY A 12 -11.09 0.41 -3.43
C GLY A 12 -11.10 1.09 -4.80
N GLU A 13 -11.63 2.32 -4.86
CA GLU A 13 -11.76 3.11 -6.10
C GLU A 13 -10.45 3.79 -6.55
N ASN A 14 -9.35 3.65 -5.80
CA ASN A 14 -8.08 4.32 -6.08
C ASN A 14 -6.97 3.30 -6.43
N LYS A 15 -6.98 2.84 -7.69
CA LYS A 15 -6.07 1.79 -8.21
C LYS A 15 -4.58 2.12 -8.09
N GLU A 16 -4.22 3.39 -7.94
CA GLU A 16 -2.85 3.84 -7.70
C GLU A 16 -2.81 4.77 -6.49
N PRO A 17 -2.86 4.22 -5.26
CA PRO A 17 -2.80 5.02 -4.05
C PRO A 17 -1.50 5.81 -3.99
N SER A 18 -1.59 7.10 -3.68
CA SER A 18 -0.41 7.92 -3.45
C SER A 18 0.17 7.67 -2.06
N ALA A 19 1.44 8.05 -1.84
CA ALA A 19 2.07 8.03 -0.52
C ALA A 19 1.22 8.78 0.53
N LYS A 20 0.55 9.85 0.12
CA LYS A 20 -0.34 10.63 1.00
C LYS A 20 -1.55 9.81 1.47
N ASP A 21 -2.13 9.02 0.58
CA ASP A 21 -3.30 8.18 0.90
C ASP A 21 -2.92 7.09 1.90
N VAL A 22 -1.79 6.42 1.68
CA VAL A 22 -1.28 5.38 2.59
C VAL A 22 -0.97 5.97 3.96
N LYS A 23 -0.37 7.17 4.01
CA LYS A 23 -0.11 7.89 5.27
C LYS A 23 -1.40 8.19 6.03
N ASN A 24 -2.45 8.61 5.34
CA ASN A 24 -3.74 8.90 5.97
C ASN A 24 -4.37 7.66 6.60
N VAL A 25 -4.31 6.50 5.92
CA VAL A 25 -4.83 5.23 6.46
C VAL A 25 -4.01 4.78 7.68
N LEU A 26 -2.68 4.87 7.61
CA LEU A 26 -1.81 4.55 8.74
C LEU A 26 -2.06 5.48 9.93
N ALA A 27 -2.23 6.78 9.69
CA ALA A 27 -2.58 7.75 10.73
C ALA A 27 -3.96 7.46 11.35
N SER A 28 -4.94 6.98 10.56
CA SER A 28 -6.26 6.59 11.05
C SER A 28 -6.22 5.41 12.03
N VAL A 29 -5.19 4.57 11.98
CA VAL A 29 -4.99 3.46 12.92
C VAL A 29 -3.94 3.77 13.99
N GLY A 30 -3.51 5.05 14.09
CA GLY A 30 -2.57 5.51 15.10
C GLY A 30 -1.10 5.19 14.80
N ILE A 31 -0.75 5.01 13.53
CA ILE A 31 0.60 4.63 13.09
C ILE A 31 1.24 5.78 12.35
N GLU A 32 2.39 6.22 12.85
CA GLU A 32 3.24 7.16 12.13
C GLU A 32 3.90 6.47 10.95
N ALA A 33 3.52 6.91 9.75
CA ALA A 33 4.12 6.45 8.52
C ALA A 33 5.49 7.10 8.34
N ASP A 34 6.54 6.29 8.31
CA ASP A 34 7.88 6.73 7.95
C ASP A 34 7.93 7.10 6.45
N PRO A 35 8.23 8.37 6.11
CA PRO A 35 8.15 8.84 4.73
C PRO A 35 9.17 8.18 3.79
N ASP A 36 10.34 7.79 4.28
CA ASP A 36 11.37 7.10 3.49
C ASP A 36 10.92 5.67 3.15
N ARG A 37 10.36 4.95 4.13
CA ARG A 37 9.77 3.62 3.90
C ARG A 37 8.56 3.70 2.97
N LEU A 38 7.74 4.73 3.11
CA LEU A 38 6.56 4.95 2.29
C LEU A 38 6.93 5.24 0.83
N ASN A 39 7.92 6.11 0.60
CA ASN A 39 8.44 6.39 -0.74
C ASN A 39 9.07 5.15 -1.37
N THR A 40 9.85 4.39 -0.61
CA THR A 40 10.43 3.12 -1.10
C THR A 40 9.33 2.18 -1.56
N LEU A 41 8.29 2.02 -0.74
CA LEU A 41 7.17 1.12 -1.04
C LEU A 41 6.34 1.61 -2.22
N VAL A 42 6.01 2.90 -2.30
CA VAL A 42 5.31 3.45 -3.47
C VAL A 42 6.14 3.28 -4.73
N THR A 43 7.47 3.43 -4.66
CA THR A 43 8.35 3.26 -5.83
C THR A 43 8.50 1.80 -6.25
N GLU A 44 8.59 0.87 -5.30
CA GLU A 44 8.64 -0.57 -5.57
C GLU A 44 7.34 -1.11 -6.18
N PHE A 45 6.21 -0.46 -5.86
CA PHE A 45 4.88 -0.86 -6.33
C PHE A 45 4.42 -0.06 -7.56
N LYS A 46 5.04 1.10 -7.82
CA LYS A 46 4.80 1.91 -9.02
C LYS A 46 5.28 1.16 -10.26
N GLY A 47 4.34 0.69 -11.06
CA GLY A 47 4.60 -0.10 -12.27
C GLY A 47 4.68 -1.60 -12.05
N LYS A 48 4.50 -2.10 -10.81
CA LYS A 48 4.13 -3.50 -10.58
C LYS A 48 2.62 -3.63 -10.71
N ASP A 49 2.19 -4.57 -11.52
CA ASP A 49 0.76 -4.82 -11.71
C ASP A 49 0.13 -5.19 -10.37
N MET A 50 -0.99 -4.55 -10.03
CA MET A 50 -1.74 -4.83 -8.80
C MET A 50 -2.12 -6.32 -8.66
N ASP A 51 -2.21 -7.01 -9.79
CA ASP A 51 -2.38 -8.46 -9.86
C ASP A 51 -1.18 -9.26 -9.34
N GLU A 52 0.04 -8.77 -9.51
CA GLU A 52 1.24 -9.41 -8.94
C GLU A 52 1.25 -9.30 -7.41
N VAL A 53 0.79 -8.15 -6.90
CA VAL A 53 0.64 -7.88 -5.47
C VAL A 53 -0.44 -8.77 -4.84
N ARG A 54 -1.60 -8.98 -5.51
CA ARG A 54 -2.64 -9.94 -5.08
C ARG A 54 -2.15 -11.39 -5.04
N ARG A 55 -1.23 -11.77 -5.93
CA ARG A 55 -0.73 -13.14 -6.05
C ARG A 55 0.06 -13.60 -4.83
N VAL A 56 0.78 -12.67 -4.18
CA VAL A 56 1.65 -12.96 -3.03
C VAL A 56 0.85 -13.28 -1.77
N GLU A 57 -0.31 -12.64 -1.55
CA GLU A 57 -1.13 -12.85 -0.35
C GLU A 57 -2.02 -14.11 -0.41
N THR A 58 -2.31 -14.64 -1.61
CA THR A 58 -3.24 -15.78 -1.76
C THR A 58 -2.60 -17.15 -1.43
N HIS A 59 -1.32 -17.21 -1.03
CA HIS A 59 -0.61 -18.46 -0.72
C HIS A 59 -0.41 -18.76 0.78
N GLN A 60 -1.15 -18.09 1.69
CA GLN A 60 -1.09 -18.37 3.13
C GLN A 60 -2.46 -18.71 3.77
N ILE A 61 -3.30 -19.48 3.06
CA ILE A 61 -4.44 -20.18 3.68
C ILE A 61 -4.41 -21.67 3.39
#